data_AF-W2KSP2-F1
#
_entry.id   AF-W2KSP2-F1
#
_cell.length_a   1.000
_cell.length_b   1.000
_cell.length_c   1.000
_cell.angle_alpha   90.00
_cell.angle_beta   90.00
_cell.angle_gamma   90.00
#
_symmetry.space_group_name_H-M   'P 1'
#
loop_
_entity.id
_entity.type
_entity.pdbx_description
1 polymer ?
#
loop_
_entity_poly.entity_id
_entity_poly.type
_entity_poly.pdbx_seq_one_letter_code
_entity_poly.pdbx_strand_id
1 'polypeptide(L)'
;ETTIWRMLAATGIDPDDLRPVADKAPEQFFAMMGLADKGHNLLASPEFVKWIQYLDDFYDELRNSRKTMMTTLRNHYDDKSLVNMIASASKVSKTKDIAKSVEFELFKTWHDVSYKTTDEIFTILNLDRAGSSLFTGPWLDTWIRYMIMFEEWYFHNHMAKTLFKYYDENDLSQMIKTAKSNPNTEKLASYIENALLRFNNLPKSD
;
A
#
# COMPACT_ATOMS: atom_id res chain seq x y z
N GLU A 1 33.20 9.14 -3.01
CA GLU A 1 32.00 8.79 -2.25
C GLU A 1 32.42 8.20 -0.92
N THR A 2 32.08 8.88 0.16
CA THR A 2 32.47 8.48 1.52
C THR A 2 31.20 8.08 2.24
N THR A 3 30.98 6.78 2.32
CA THR A 3 29.92 6.15 3.08
C THR A 3 29.87 6.64 4.52
N ILE A 4 28.66 6.83 5.09
CA ILE A 4 28.48 7.18 6.51
C ILE A 4 29.16 6.14 7.43
N TRP A 5 29.06 4.85 7.12
CA TRP A 5 29.83 3.78 7.78
C TRP A 5 31.35 3.92 7.68
N ARG A 6 31.91 4.49 6.59
CA ARG A 6 33.36 4.78 6.51
C ARG A 6 33.73 5.97 7.40
N MET A 7 32.87 6.98 7.49
CA MET A 7 33.08 8.11 8.41
C MET A 7 32.97 7.67 9.88
N LEU A 8 32.03 6.77 10.19
CA LEU A 8 31.84 6.21 11.52
C LEU A 8 32.96 5.23 11.90
N ALA A 9 33.41 4.36 10.99
CA ALA A 9 34.56 3.48 11.24
C ALA A 9 35.86 4.26 11.50
N ALA A 10 36.01 5.45 10.91
CA ALA A 10 37.14 6.35 11.19
C ALA A 10 37.15 6.90 12.64
N THR A 11 36.06 6.74 13.39
CA THR A 11 35.99 7.08 14.82
C THR A 11 36.50 5.97 15.74
N GLY A 12 36.84 4.79 15.19
CA GLY A 12 37.31 3.63 15.95
C GLY A 12 36.20 2.84 16.65
N ILE A 13 34.94 3.19 16.43
CA ILE A 13 33.77 2.45 16.93
C ILE A 13 33.48 1.29 15.98
N ASP A 14 33.21 0.10 16.52
CA ASP A 14 32.81 -1.06 15.74
C ASP A 14 31.47 -0.77 15.01
N PRO A 15 31.41 -0.89 13.68
CA PRO A 15 30.16 -0.74 12.94
C PRO A 15 29.00 -1.61 13.46
N ASP A 16 29.29 -2.81 14.00
CA ASP A 16 28.27 -3.68 14.57
C ASP A 16 27.64 -3.11 15.86
N ASP A 17 28.43 -2.36 16.65
CA ASP A 17 27.93 -1.65 17.84
C ASP A 17 27.00 -0.48 17.49
N LEU A 18 27.15 0.08 16.29
CA LEU A 18 26.32 1.16 15.77
C LEU A 18 25.03 0.67 15.11
N ARG A 19 24.96 -0.62 14.74
CA ARG A 19 23.79 -1.21 14.07
C ARG A 19 22.48 -1.01 14.83
N PRO A 20 22.39 -1.25 16.16
CA PRO A 20 21.14 -1.02 16.90
C PRO A 20 20.69 0.44 16.94
N VAL A 21 21.64 1.38 16.90
CA VAL A 21 21.36 2.82 16.86
C VAL A 21 20.92 3.22 15.46
N ALA A 22 21.61 2.71 14.43
CA ALA A 22 21.24 2.88 13.04
C ALA A 22 19.84 2.31 12.75
N ASP A 23 19.47 1.16 13.30
CA ASP A 23 18.13 0.58 13.08
C ASP A 23 17.01 1.45 13.70
N LYS A 24 17.30 2.17 14.80
CA LYS A 24 16.32 3.02 15.50
C LYS A 24 16.30 4.48 15.03
N ALA A 25 17.36 4.95 14.39
CA ALA A 25 17.48 6.34 13.95
C ALA A 25 16.31 6.80 13.06
N PRO A 26 15.83 6.05 12.05
CA PRO A 26 14.72 6.42 11.17
C PRO A 26 13.46 6.84 11.93
N GLU A 27 13.08 6.00 12.87
CA GLU A 27 11.91 6.14 13.73
C GLU A 27 12.07 7.36 14.66
N GLN A 28 13.25 7.54 15.24
CA GLN A 28 13.53 8.70 16.08
C GLN A 28 13.51 10.01 15.29
N PHE A 29 14.13 10.07 14.10
CA PHE A 29 14.08 11.24 13.24
C PHE A 29 12.65 11.52 12.76
N PHE A 30 11.88 10.48 12.43
CA PHE A 30 10.47 10.62 12.07
C PHE A 30 9.66 11.29 13.19
N ALA A 31 9.84 10.84 14.43
CA ALA A 31 9.20 11.41 15.61
C ALA A 31 9.69 12.84 15.91
N MET A 32 11.01 13.11 15.85
CA MET A 32 11.57 14.44 16.07
C MET A 32 11.06 15.49 15.07
N MET A 33 10.77 15.07 13.84
CA MET A 33 10.19 15.93 12.80
C MET A 33 8.66 16.12 12.95
N GLY A 34 8.05 15.53 13.99
CA GLY A 34 6.62 15.59 14.25
C GLY A 34 5.78 14.92 13.16
N LEU A 35 6.34 13.94 12.44
CA LEU A 35 5.68 13.30 11.30
C LEU A 35 4.58 12.31 11.74
N ALA A 36 4.68 11.75 12.95
CA ALA A 36 3.64 10.91 13.54
C ALA A 36 2.33 11.68 13.75
N ASP A 37 2.40 12.98 14.02
CA ASP A 37 1.23 13.82 14.31
C ASP A 37 0.59 14.44 13.07
N LYS A 38 1.19 14.26 11.87
CA LYS A 38 0.70 14.86 10.62
C LYS A 38 -0.60 14.24 10.13
N GLY A 39 -0.90 13.00 10.55
CA GLY A 39 -2.08 12.27 10.11
C GLY A 39 -2.21 12.26 8.59
N HIS A 40 -3.39 12.62 8.08
CA HIS A 40 -3.68 12.60 6.64
C HIS A 40 -2.86 13.60 5.81
N ASN A 41 -2.18 14.56 6.43
CA ASN A 41 -1.36 15.56 5.73
C ASN A 41 0.11 15.13 5.60
N LEU A 42 0.49 13.95 6.08
CA LEU A 42 1.88 13.45 6.06
C LEU A 42 2.51 13.55 4.67
N LEU A 43 1.82 13.03 3.64
CA LEU A 43 2.33 12.99 2.26
C LEU A 43 2.42 14.37 1.60
N ALA A 44 1.78 15.39 2.18
CA ALA A 44 1.90 16.78 1.76
C ALA A 44 2.99 17.54 2.52
N SER A 45 3.59 16.94 3.55
CA SER A 45 4.55 17.60 4.44
C SER A 45 5.92 17.70 3.77
N PRO A 46 6.52 18.90 3.65
CA PRO A 46 7.91 19.04 3.22
C PRO A 46 8.90 18.31 4.13
N GLU A 47 8.59 18.18 5.41
CA GLU A 47 9.34 17.40 6.39
C GLU A 47 9.38 15.90 6.03
N PHE A 48 8.30 15.36 5.48
CA PHE A 48 8.24 13.96 5.07
C PHE A 48 9.17 13.71 3.88
N VAL A 49 9.22 14.64 2.91
CA VAL A 49 10.16 14.57 1.78
C VAL A 49 11.61 14.62 2.26
N LYS A 50 11.92 15.50 3.23
CA LYS A 50 13.27 15.56 3.84
C LYS A 50 13.64 14.27 4.57
N TRP A 51 12.69 13.66 5.28
CA TRP A 51 12.91 12.39 5.95
C TRP A 51 13.17 11.24 4.96
N ILE A 52 12.44 11.19 3.84
CA ILE A 52 12.74 10.23 2.76
C ILE A 52 14.15 10.44 2.20
N GLN A 53 14.53 11.68 1.92
CA GLN A 53 15.90 11.98 1.45
C GLN A 53 16.96 11.51 2.46
N TYR A 54 16.73 11.73 3.76
CA TYR A 54 17.58 11.19 4.81
C TYR A 54 17.69 9.65 4.75
N LEU A 55 16.58 8.95 4.55
CA LEU A 55 16.60 7.50 4.43
C LEU A 55 17.36 7.03 3.20
N ASP A 56 17.22 7.71 2.06
CA ASP A 56 17.98 7.38 0.86
C ASP A 56 19.47 7.64 1.10
N ASP A 57 19.87 8.81 1.59
CA ASP A 57 21.28 9.13 1.85
C ASP A 57 21.94 8.18 2.86
N PHE A 58 21.18 7.67 3.84
CA PHE A 58 21.70 6.81 4.92
C PHE A 58 21.65 5.31 4.61
N TYR A 59 20.64 4.83 3.87
CA TYR A 59 20.39 3.40 3.66
C TYR A 59 20.50 2.94 2.20
N ASP A 60 20.82 3.80 1.23
CA ASP A 60 21.05 3.37 -0.17
C ASP A 60 22.18 2.33 -0.25
N GLU A 61 23.18 2.43 0.63
CA GLU A 61 24.26 1.45 0.74
C GLU A 61 23.85 0.08 1.30
N LEU A 62 22.70 0.00 1.96
CA LEU A 62 22.15 -1.23 2.56
C LEU A 62 20.94 -1.77 1.79
N ARG A 63 20.53 -1.12 0.68
CA ARG A 63 19.29 -1.41 -0.07
C ARG A 63 18.01 -1.45 0.79
N ASN A 64 18.05 -0.85 1.98
CA ASN A 64 17.02 -1.01 3.01
C ASN A 64 16.16 0.26 3.21
N SER A 65 16.47 1.40 2.57
CA SER A 65 15.80 2.69 2.81
C SER A 65 14.28 2.59 2.73
N ARG A 66 13.77 1.89 1.72
CA ARG A 66 12.33 1.79 1.44
C ARG A 66 11.60 0.83 2.36
N LYS A 67 12.25 -0.29 2.70
CA LYS A 67 11.76 -1.22 3.73
C LYS A 67 11.66 -0.50 5.07
N THR A 68 12.68 0.28 5.42
CA THR A 68 12.71 1.11 6.63
C THR A 68 11.62 2.18 6.60
N MET A 69 11.42 2.84 5.47
CA MET A 69 10.35 3.84 5.27
C MET A 69 8.99 3.24 5.61
N MET A 70 8.61 2.12 4.96
CA MET A 70 7.30 1.53 5.15
C MET A 70 7.14 0.86 6.53
N THR A 71 8.21 0.31 7.09
CA THR A 71 8.20 -0.21 8.48
C THR A 71 7.87 0.91 9.46
N THR A 72 8.51 2.08 9.32
CA THR A 72 8.24 3.25 10.17
C THR A 72 6.79 3.72 9.99
N LEU A 73 6.32 3.87 8.74
CA LEU A 73 4.94 4.29 8.48
C LEU A 73 3.89 3.35 9.09
N ARG A 74 4.09 2.03 8.98
CA ARG A 74 3.16 1.02 9.52
C ARG A 74 3.20 0.90 11.05
N ASN A 75 4.22 1.45 11.71
CA ASN A 75 4.24 1.58 13.17
C ASN A 75 3.28 2.68 13.66
N HIS A 76 3.00 3.70 12.83
CA HIS A 76 2.15 4.84 13.17
C HIS A 76 0.76 4.80 12.55
N TYR A 77 0.63 4.15 11.40
CA TYR A 77 -0.58 4.15 10.59
C TYR A 77 -0.95 2.73 10.17
N ASP A 78 -2.19 2.33 10.45
CA ASP A 78 -2.68 1.06 9.92
C ASP A 78 -2.76 1.09 8.38
N ASP A 79 -2.78 -0.10 7.77
CA ASP A 79 -2.76 -0.24 6.31
C ASP A 79 -3.96 0.48 5.65
N LYS A 80 -5.14 0.49 6.28
CA LYS A 80 -6.31 1.23 5.76
C LYS A 80 -6.12 2.74 5.77
N SER A 81 -5.50 3.27 6.81
CA SER A 81 -5.17 4.69 6.96
C SER A 81 -4.14 5.09 5.93
N LEU A 82 -3.09 4.29 5.73
CA LEU A 82 -2.10 4.51 4.68
C LEU A 82 -2.74 4.55 3.30
N VAL A 83 -3.63 3.60 2.98
CA VAL A 83 -4.37 3.60 1.71
C VAL A 83 -5.23 4.86 1.55
N ASN A 84 -5.87 5.35 2.61
CA ASN A 84 -6.63 6.60 2.55
C ASN A 84 -5.73 7.84 2.31
N MET A 85 -4.57 7.88 2.95
CA MET A 85 -3.59 8.97 2.77
C MET A 85 -3.07 9.00 1.35
N ILE A 86 -2.64 7.84 0.83
CA ILE A 86 -2.20 7.66 -0.55
C ILE A 86 -3.29 8.08 -1.53
N ALA A 87 -4.52 7.59 -1.35
CA ALA A 87 -5.62 7.92 -2.25
C ALA A 87 -5.97 9.41 -2.25
N SER A 88 -5.84 10.09 -1.10
CA SER A 88 -6.06 11.53 -0.98
C SER A 88 -4.94 12.31 -1.68
N ALA A 89 -3.69 11.95 -1.43
CA ALA A 89 -2.51 12.58 -2.03
C ALA A 89 -2.44 12.37 -3.55
N SER A 90 -2.90 11.22 -4.06
CA SER A 90 -2.97 10.92 -5.50
C SER A 90 -3.91 11.84 -6.28
N LYS A 91 -4.88 12.48 -5.61
CA LYS A 91 -5.84 13.40 -6.24
C LYS A 91 -5.28 14.83 -6.38
N VAL A 92 -4.19 15.15 -5.71
CA VAL A 92 -3.60 16.49 -5.72
C VAL A 92 -2.33 16.48 -6.56
N SER A 93 -2.26 17.33 -7.59
CA SER A 93 -1.16 17.33 -8.55
C SER A 93 0.23 17.44 -7.91
N LYS A 94 0.37 18.19 -6.81
CA LYS A 94 1.64 18.39 -6.10
C LYS A 94 2.11 17.17 -5.31
N THR A 95 1.20 16.29 -4.91
CA THR A 95 1.50 15.12 -4.07
C THR A 95 1.30 13.80 -4.82
N LYS A 96 0.99 13.86 -6.12
CA LYS A 96 0.69 12.68 -6.93
C LYS A 96 1.88 11.73 -7.07
N ASP A 97 3.07 12.28 -7.30
CA ASP A 97 4.27 11.46 -7.50
C ASP A 97 4.73 10.78 -6.21
N ILE A 98 4.68 11.51 -5.08
CA ILE A 98 4.99 10.94 -3.77
C ILE A 98 3.95 9.88 -3.37
N ALA A 99 2.66 10.10 -3.65
CA ALA A 99 1.62 9.11 -3.39
C ALA A 99 1.87 7.81 -4.17
N LYS A 100 2.22 7.92 -5.46
CA LYS A 100 2.57 6.76 -6.30
C LYS A 100 3.79 6.02 -5.77
N SER A 101 4.82 6.74 -5.32
CA SER A 101 6.02 6.14 -4.74
C SER A 101 5.72 5.40 -3.44
N VAL A 102 4.99 6.04 -2.51
CA VAL A 102 4.63 5.42 -1.22
C VAL A 102 3.72 4.20 -1.42
N GLU A 103 2.81 4.25 -2.38
CA GLU A 103 1.95 3.12 -2.73
C GLU A 103 2.72 1.92 -3.27
N PHE A 104 3.66 2.18 -4.19
CA PHE A 104 4.52 1.13 -4.72
C PHE A 104 5.31 0.45 -3.59
N GLU A 105 5.83 1.22 -2.63
CA GLU A 105 6.54 0.65 -1.49
C GLU A 105 5.61 -0.06 -0.48
N LEU A 106 4.34 0.37 -0.35
CA LEU A 106 3.34 -0.33 0.45
C LEU A 106 3.06 -1.71 -0.15
N PHE A 107 2.86 -1.76 -1.46
CA PHE A 107 2.64 -2.99 -2.23
C PHE A 107 3.83 -3.94 -2.13
N LYS A 108 5.05 -3.45 -2.33
CA LYS A 108 6.27 -4.24 -2.11
C LYS A 108 6.41 -4.72 -0.67
N THR A 109 6.03 -3.91 0.31
CA THR A 109 6.11 -4.32 1.73
C THR A 109 5.10 -5.42 2.05
N TRP A 110 3.90 -5.35 1.49
CA TRP A 110 2.93 -6.44 1.58
C TRP A 110 3.48 -7.72 0.94
N HIS A 111 4.03 -7.63 -0.28
CA HIS A 111 4.49 -8.80 -1.04
C HIS A 111 5.84 -9.37 -0.59
N ASP A 112 6.91 -8.56 -0.61
CA ASP A 112 8.29 -9.02 -0.45
C ASP A 112 8.71 -9.16 1.02
N VAL A 113 8.10 -8.39 1.91
CA VAL A 113 8.53 -8.30 3.32
C VAL A 113 7.56 -9.02 4.24
N SER A 114 6.26 -8.79 4.06
CA SER A 114 5.21 -9.39 4.90
C SER A 114 4.67 -10.70 4.33
N TYR A 115 5.08 -11.07 3.10
CA TYR A 115 4.64 -12.26 2.37
C TYR A 115 3.12 -12.43 2.34
N LYS A 116 2.39 -11.32 2.17
CA LYS A 116 0.93 -11.30 2.18
C LYS A 116 0.36 -11.69 0.84
N THR A 117 -0.54 -12.67 0.87
CA THR A 117 -1.36 -13.03 -0.28
C THR A 117 -2.39 -11.94 -0.58
N THR A 118 -2.93 -11.92 -1.80
CA THR A 118 -4.00 -11.00 -2.19
C THR A 118 -5.28 -11.22 -1.38
N ASP A 119 -5.59 -12.46 -1.01
CA ASP A 119 -6.66 -12.81 -0.07
C ASP A 119 -6.44 -12.22 1.33
N GLU A 120 -5.20 -12.24 1.86
CA GLU A 120 -4.91 -11.60 3.14
C GLU A 120 -5.02 -10.07 3.07
N ILE A 121 -4.56 -9.45 1.97
CA ILE A 121 -4.72 -8.01 1.78
C ILE A 121 -6.20 -7.62 1.70
N PHE A 122 -7.04 -8.45 1.09
CA PHE A 122 -8.49 -8.24 1.06
C PHE A 122 -9.06 -8.09 2.49
N THR A 123 -8.68 -9.01 3.38
CA THR A 123 -9.09 -9.00 4.80
C THR A 123 -8.44 -7.86 5.59
N ILE A 124 -7.15 -7.57 5.38
CA ILE A 124 -6.45 -6.44 6.03
C ILE A 124 -7.15 -5.10 5.72
N LEU A 125 -7.66 -4.95 4.49
CA LEU A 125 -8.42 -3.78 4.08
C LEU A 125 -9.90 -3.83 4.51
N ASN A 126 -10.31 -4.86 5.26
CA ASN A 126 -11.66 -5.14 5.73
C ASN A 126 -12.69 -5.26 4.59
N LEU A 127 -12.27 -5.75 3.42
CA LEU A 127 -13.14 -5.93 2.26
C LEU A 127 -14.00 -7.19 2.36
N ASP A 128 -13.63 -8.17 3.18
CA ASP A 128 -14.41 -9.38 3.51
C ASP A 128 -15.71 -9.07 4.27
N ARG A 129 -15.72 -7.96 5.00
CA ARG A 129 -16.83 -7.52 5.86
C ARG A 129 -17.40 -6.16 5.48
N ALA A 130 -17.07 -5.64 4.30
CA ALA A 130 -17.52 -4.31 3.88
C ALA A 130 -19.02 -4.26 3.57
N GLY A 131 -19.64 -5.40 3.24
CA GLY A 131 -21.07 -5.47 2.90
C GLY A 131 -21.40 -4.50 1.77
N SER A 132 -22.52 -3.78 1.89
CA SER A 132 -22.94 -2.75 0.91
C SER A 132 -21.93 -1.62 0.70
N SER A 133 -20.94 -1.49 1.59
CA SER A 133 -19.89 -0.47 1.52
C SER A 133 -18.66 -0.91 0.71
N LEU A 134 -18.69 -2.08 0.04
CA LEU A 134 -17.57 -2.61 -0.75
C LEU A 134 -17.01 -1.61 -1.78
N PHE A 135 -17.89 -0.87 -2.46
CA PHE A 135 -17.50 0.12 -3.47
C PHE A 135 -17.20 1.50 -2.87
N THR A 136 -17.20 1.62 -1.55
CA THR A 136 -16.94 2.89 -0.86
C THR A 136 -15.45 3.01 -0.52
N GLY A 137 -14.91 4.21 -0.72
CA GLY A 137 -13.52 4.49 -0.43
C GLY A 137 -12.53 3.85 -1.42
N PRO A 138 -11.22 3.96 -1.14
CA PRO A 138 -10.17 3.55 -2.06
C PRO A 138 -9.73 2.08 -1.96
N TRP A 139 -10.24 1.34 -0.99
CA TRP A 139 -9.64 0.05 -0.60
C TRP A 139 -9.82 -1.06 -1.64
N LEU A 140 -11.00 -1.17 -2.26
CA LEU A 140 -11.25 -2.18 -3.30
C LEU A 140 -10.38 -1.95 -4.54
N ASP A 141 -10.31 -0.70 -5.01
CA ASP A 141 -9.43 -0.31 -6.11
C ASP A 141 -7.95 -0.57 -5.78
N THR A 142 -7.54 -0.28 -4.55
CA THR A 142 -6.17 -0.53 -4.09
C THR A 142 -5.84 -2.02 -4.06
N TRP A 143 -6.74 -2.86 -3.56
CA TRP A 143 -6.58 -4.31 -3.57
C TRP A 143 -6.47 -4.85 -5.01
N ILE A 144 -7.31 -4.37 -5.93
CA ILE A 144 -7.23 -4.72 -7.35
C ILE A 144 -5.87 -4.33 -7.94
N ARG A 145 -5.36 -3.14 -7.65
CA ARG A 145 -4.06 -2.68 -8.16
C ARG A 145 -2.89 -3.44 -7.54
N TYR A 146 -2.99 -3.85 -6.27
CA TYR A 146 -2.02 -4.76 -5.65
C TYR A 146 -2.01 -6.11 -6.37
N MET A 147 -3.18 -6.68 -6.62
CA MET A 147 -3.33 -7.94 -7.35
C MET A 147 -2.75 -7.84 -8.77
N ILE A 148 -3.06 -6.77 -9.52
CA ILE A 148 -2.51 -6.53 -10.87
C ILE A 148 -0.97 -6.44 -10.85
N MET A 149 -0.37 -5.93 -9.77
CA MET A 149 1.08 -5.77 -9.67
C MET A 149 1.81 -7.10 -9.48
N PHE A 150 1.23 -8.03 -8.72
CA PHE A 150 1.92 -9.26 -8.29
C PHE A 150 1.31 -10.55 -8.82
N GLU A 151 0.18 -10.47 -9.53
CA GLU A 151 -0.43 -11.59 -10.23
C GLU A 151 -0.40 -11.33 -11.73
N GLU A 152 0.01 -12.34 -12.50
CA GLU A 152 0.03 -12.27 -13.97
C GLU A 152 -1.40 -12.35 -14.54
N TRP A 153 -1.57 -12.90 -15.74
CA TRP A 153 -2.84 -12.97 -16.48
C TRP A 153 -4.03 -13.62 -15.76
N TYR A 154 -3.82 -14.29 -14.62
CA TYR A 154 -4.87 -14.99 -13.86
C TYR A 154 -5.61 -14.12 -12.82
N PHE A 155 -5.19 -12.86 -12.61
CA PHE A 155 -5.72 -12.00 -11.55
C PHE A 155 -7.24 -11.79 -11.64
N HIS A 156 -7.83 -11.73 -12.84
CA HIS A 156 -9.29 -11.59 -13.00
C HIS A 156 -10.07 -12.77 -12.40
N ASN A 157 -9.55 -13.98 -12.57
CA ASN A 157 -10.18 -15.19 -12.04
C ASN A 157 -10.02 -15.25 -10.52
N HIS A 158 -8.86 -14.87 -10.01
CA HIS A 158 -8.64 -14.78 -8.58
C HIS A 158 -9.56 -13.75 -7.94
N MET A 159 -9.63 -12.54 -8.50
CA MET A 159 -10.54 -11.48 -8.08
C MET A 159 -11.99 -11.97 -7.98
N ALA A 160 -12.49 -12.64 -9.03
CA ALA A 160 -13.84 -13.19 -9.04
C ALA A 160 -14.05 -14.24 -7.94
N LYS A 161 -13.11 -15.18 -7.79
CA LYS A 161 -13.17 -16.21 -6.73
C LYS A 161 -13.18 -15.58 -5.33
N THR A 162 -12.32 -14.60 -5.06
CA THR A 162 -12.28 -13.92 -3.77
C THR A 162 -13.57 -13.16 -3.50
N LEU A 163 -14.15 -12.48 -4.50
CA LEU A 163 -15.43 -11.79 -4.34
C LEU A 163 -16.58 -12.78 -4.03
N PHE A 164 -16.70 -13.88 -4.80
CA PHE A 164 -17.74 -14.90 -4.57
C PHE A 164 -17.54 -15.72 -3.28
N LYS A 165 -16.33 -15.73 -2.71
CA LYS A 165 -16.05 -16.34 -1.41
C LYS A 165 -16.69 -15.57 -0.25
N TYR A 166 -16.78 -14.24 -0.34
CA TYR A 166 -17.26 -13.38 0.75
C TYR A 166 -18.62 -12.73 0.49
N TYR A 167 -19.07 -12.70 -0.77
CA TYR A 167 -20.31 -12.06 -1.18
C TYR A 167 -21.19 -13.02 -1.97
N ASP A 168 -22.45 -13.14 -1.59
CA ASP A 168 -23.46 -13.84 -2.40
C ASP A 168 -23.56 -13.20 -3.79
N GLU A 169 -23.76 -14.03 -4.82
CA GLU A 169 -23.78 -13.55 -6.21
C GLU A 169 -24.89 -12.53 -6.47
N ASN A 170 -26.08 -12.72 -5.88
CA ASN A 170 -27.20 -11.80 -6.06
C ASN A 170 -26.94 -10.47 -5.35
N ASP A 171 -26.45 -10.52 -4.11
CA ASP A 171 -26.12 -9.34 -3.33
C ASP A 171 -25.01 -8.54 -4.02
N LEU A 172 -23.94 -9.20 -4.46
CA LEU A 172 -22.84 -8.59 -5.21
C LEU A 172 -23.35 -7.96 -6.51
N SER A 173 -24.25 -8.62 -7.24
CA SER A 173 -24.88 -8.07 -8.44
C SER A 173 -25.65 -6.77 -8.15
N GLN A 174 -26.42 -6.71 -7.06
CA GLN A 174 -27.14 -5.50 -6.67
C GLN A 174 -26.21 -4.38 -6.21
N MET A 175 -25.13 -4.72 -5.50
CA MET A 175 -24.09 -3.77 -5.11
C MET A 175 -23.42 -3.16 -6.33
N ILE A 176 -23.07 -3.97 -7.34
CA ILE A 176 -22.53 -3.51 -8.63
C ILE A 176 -23.50 -2.58 -9.35
N LYS A 177 -24.79 -2.95 -9.46
CA LYS A 177 -25.81 -2.10 -10.11
C LYS A 177 -25.94 -0.74 -9.42
N THR A 178 -25.93 -0.74 -8.09
CA THR A 178 -25.98 0.48 -7.28
C THR A 178 -24.73 1.33 -7.52
N ALA A 179 -23.55 0.72 -7.50
CA ALA A 179 -22.27 1.41 -7.72
C ALA A 179 -22.14 1.94 -9.16
N LYS A 180 -22.70 1.27 -10.17
CA LYS A 180 -22.77 1.76 -11.55
C LYS A 180 -23.66 3.00 -11.71
N SER A 181 -24.65 3.15 -10.83
CA SER A 181 -25.55 4.31 -10.84
C SER A 181 -24.93 5.56 -10.22
N ASN A 182 -23.76 5.44 -9.56
CA ASN A 182 -23.04 6.56 -8.96
C ASN A 182 -21.78 6.90 -9.80
N PRO A 183 -21.66 8.13 -10.34
CA PRO A 183 -20.54 8.53 -11.21
C PRO A 183 -19.14 8.31 -10.59
N ASN A 184 -19.02 8.37 -9.26
CA ASN A 184 -17.74 8.20 -8.57
C ASN A 184 -17.28 6.73 -8.51
N THR A 185 -18.21 5.78 -8.62
CA THR A 185 -17.93 4.34 -8.51
C THR A 185 -18.22 3.58 -9.80
N GLU A 186 -18.80 4.24 -10.80
CA GLU A 186 -19.25 3.64 -12.05
C GLU A 186 -18.15 2.89 -12.80
N LYS A 187 -16.98 3.51 -12.97
CA LYS A 187 -15.83 2.88 -13.64
C LYS A 187 -15.35 1.61 -12.94
N LEU A 188 -15.21 1.67 -11.61
CA LEU A 188 -14.76 0.53 -10.80
C LEU A 188 -15.79 -0.61 -10.84
N ALA A 189 -17.06 -0.27 -10.72
CA ALA A 189 -18.15 -1.24 -10.78
C ALA A 189 -18.27 -1.91 -12.15
N SER A 190 -18.18 -1.14 -13.24
CA SER A 190 -18.16 -1.66 -14.60
C SER A 190 -16.94 -2.55 -14.85
N TYR A 191 -15.77 -2.22 -14.31
CA TYR A 191 -14.58 -3.06 -14.39
C TYR A 191 -14.79 -4.43 -13.70
N ILE A 192 -15.32 -4.42 -12.47
CA ILE A 192 -15.60 -5.65 -11.72
C ILE A 192 -16.68 -6.48 -12.42
N GLU A 193 -17.78 -5.88 -12.88
CA GLU A 193 -18.83 -6.57 -13.62
C GLU A 193 -18.26 -7.33 -14.83
N ASN A 194 -17.41 -6.67 -15.62
CA ASN A 194 -16.75 -7.28 -16.77
C ASN A 194 -15.84 -8.45 -16.36
N ALA A 195 -15.11 -8.34 -15.24
CA ALA A 195 -14.28 -9.43 -14.74
C ALA A 195 -15.11 -10.64 -14.29
N LEU A 196 -16.23 -10.42 -13.59
CA LEU A 196 -17.15 -11.48 -13.15
C LEU A 196 -17.82 -12.17 -14.33
N LEU A 197 -18.25 -11.41 -15.35
CA LEU A 197 -18.82 -11.98 -16.58
C LEU A 197 -17.83 -12.86 -17.34
N ARG A 198 -16.56 -12.44 -17.42
CA ARG A 198 -15.49 -13.26 -18.03
C ARG A 198 -15.31 -14.56 -17.26
N PHE A 199 -15.25 -14.49 -15.93
CA PHE A 199 -15.09 -15.66 -15.07
C PHE A 199 -16.25 -16.66 -15.25
N ASN A 200 -17.50 -16.19 -15.25
CA ASN A 200 -18.67 -17.05 -15.39
C ASN A 200 -18.80 -17.71 -16.78
N ASN A 201 -18.18 -17.12 -17.82
CA ASN A 201 -18.17 -17.65 -19.17
C ASN A 201 -16.99 -18.59 -19.46
N LEU A 202 -16.08 -18.82 -18.50
CA LEU A 202 -15.00 -19.79 -18.66
C LEU A 202 -15.56 -21.22 -18.68
N PRO A 203 -14.96 -22.15 -19.46
CA PRO A 203 -15.29 -23.56 -19.38
C PRO A 203 -15.10 -24.02 -17.93
N LYS A 204 -16.16 -24.53 -17.31
CA LYS A 204 -16.03 -25.19 -16.01
C LYS A 204 -15.21 -26.45 -16.25
N SER A 205 -14.04 -26.53 -15.63
CA SER A 205 -13.26 -27.75 -15.61
C SER A 205 -14.04 -28.78 -14.80
N ASP A 206 -14.52 -29.82 -15.48
CA ASP A 206 -15.06 -31.05 -14.86
C ASP A 206 -13.99 -31.76 -14.02
#